data_AF-A0AAD7QLS0-F1
#
_entry.id   AF-A0AAD7QLS0-F1
#
_cell.length_a   1.000
_cell.length_b   1.000
_cell.length_c   1.000
_cell.angle_alpha   90.00
_cell.angle_beta   90.00
_cell.angle_gamma   90.00
#
_symmetry.space_group_name_H-M   'P 1'
#
loop_
_entity.id
_entity.type
_entity.pdbx_description
1 polymer ?
#
loop_
_entity_poly.entity_id
_entity_poly.type
_entity_poly.pdbx_seq_one_letter_code
_entity_poly.pdbx_strand_id
1 'polypeptide(L)'
;DRKAVDPPPIIQLAVSDGDPHREWLQSPFFFMCANLYDPVANTPVARPPSETLAGTLVSSLHRVRDENDREGGYFVFGDLSVKLDGQFRLQFNLFEMLDGAQVEFITSTVSDIFTVYSGRHYPGVLESTSLSRQFSDQGVRLRLRKE
;
A
#
# COMPACT_ATOMS: atom_id res chain seq x y z
N ASP A 1 -11.71 14.69 -11.59
CA ASP A 1 -10.36 14.48 -11.02
C ASP A 1 -10.27 13.19 -10.24
N ARG A 2 -9.19 12.43 -10.47
CA ARG A 2 -8.89 11.20 -9.73
C ARG A 2 -8.41 11.56 -8.31
N LYS A 3 -8.95 10.89 -7.30
CA LYS A 3 -8.49 11.02 -5.91
C LYS A 3 -7.86 9.72 -5.43
N ALA A 4 -6.67 9.82 -4.88
CA ALA A 4 -5.99 8.69 -4.25
C ALA A 4 -6.70 8.30 -2.95
N VAL A 5 -6.56 7.03 -2.56
CA VAL A 5 -6.93 6.53 -1.24
C VAL A 5 -6.16 7.32 -0.19
N ASP A 6 -6.88 7.77 0.83
CA ASP A 6 -6.41 8.72 1.83
C ASP A 6 -6.86 8.26 3.23
N PRO A 7 -5.93 8.09 4.20
CA PRO A 7 -4.48 8.20 4.05
C PRO A 7 -3.91 7.12 3.10
N PRO A 8 -2.69 7.33 2.54
CA PRO A 8 -2.07 6.35 1.66
C PRO A 8 -1.83 5.03 2.41
N PRO A 9 -2.17 3.87 1.83
CA PRO A 9 -1.89 2.59 2.47
C PRO A 9 -0.39 2.38 2.67
N ILE A 10 -0.01 2.03 3.91
CA ILE A 10 1.36 1.71 4.32
C ILE A 10 1.34 0.34 4.99
N ILE A 11 2.16 -0.59 4.51
CA ILE A 11 2.21 -1.97 4.98
C ILE A 11 3.62 -2.27 5.45
N GLN A 12 3.77 -2.70 6.70
CA GLN A 12 5.05 -3.13 7.25
C GLN A 12 5.31 -4.60 6.94
N LEU A 13 6.50 -4.92 6.46
CA LEU A 13 7.00 -6.29 6.38
C LEU A 13 7.60 -6.69 7.72
N ALA A 14 7.06 -7.75 8.32
CA ALA A 14 7.61 -8.37 9.52
C ALA A 14 8.11 -9.78 9.16
N VAL A 15 9.42 -9.99 9.31
CA VAL A 15 10.07 -11.28 9.03
C VAL A 15 10.50 -11.91 10.35
N SER A 16 10.21 -13.20 10.52
CA SER A 16 10.62 -14.01 11.67
C SER A 16 11.50 -15.17 11.18
N ASP A 17 12.70 -14.84 10.72
CA ASP A 17 13.70 -15.76 10.16
C ASP A 17 14.86 -16.05 11.13
N GLY A 18 14.87 -15.37 12.29
CA GLY A 18 15.96 -15.46 13.25
C GLY A 18 17.23 -14.74 12.81
N ASP A 19 17.21 -13.98 11.71
CA ASP A 19 18.33 -13.16 11.26
C ASP A 19 18.42 -11.88 12.12
N PRO A 20 19.45 -11.75 12.98
CA PRO A 20 19.62 -10.55 13.80
C PRO A 20 20.03 -9.34 12.96
N HIS A 21 20.57 -9.54 11.76
CA HIS A 21 21.08 -8.48 10.89
C HIS A 21 20.00 -7.88 9.98
N ARG A 22 18.85 -8.57 9.83
CA ARG A 22 17.70 -8.12 9.04
C ARG A 22 18.10 -7.78 7.60
N GLU A 23 18.90 -8.65 6.97
CA GLU A 23 19.42 -8.45 5.61
C GLU A 23 18.30 -8.28 4.58
N TRP A 24 17.13 -8.88 4.85
CA TRP A 24 15.90 -8.72 4.06
C TRP A 24 15.49 -7.25 3.84
N LEU A 25 15.86 -6.32 4.74
CA LEU A 25 15.60 -4.88 4.56
C LEU A 25 16.33 -4.28 3.36
N GLN A 26 17.41 -4.91 2.91
CA GLN A 26 18.19 -4.47 1.76
C GLN A 26 17.82 -5.21 0.47
N SER A 27 16.96 -6.23 0.56
CA SER A 27 16.57 -7.05 -0.59
C SER A 27 15.85 -6.17 -1.63
N PRO A 28 16.37 -6.09 -2.86
CA PRO A 28 15.68 -5.40 -3.96
C PRO A 28 14.57 -6.25 -4.58
N PHE A 29 14.38 -7.48 -4.11
CA PHE A 29 13.54 -8.48 -4.76
C PHE A 29 12.11 -8.51 -4.23
N PHE A 30 11.84 -7.89 -3.07
CA PHE A 30 10.50 -7.80 -2.53
C PHE A 30 9.69 -6.67 -3.15
N PHE A 31 8.50 -7.00 -3.61
CA PHE A 31 7.50 -6.02 -4.05
C PHE A 31 6.09 -6.46 -3.66
N MET A 32 5.20 -5.50 -3.55
CA MET A 32 3.82 -5.71 -3.11
C MET A 32 2.83 -5.17 -4.13
N CYS A 33 1.84 -5.97 -4.49
CA CYS A 33 0.78 -5.58 -5.43
C CYS A 33 -0.54 -5.37 -4.70
N ALA A 34 -1.27 -4.32 -5.06
CA ALA A 34 -2.60 -4.03 -4.50
C ALA A 34 -3.73 -4.47 -5.44
N ASN A 35 -4.75 -5.11 -4.88
CA ASN A 35 -5.95 -5.59 -5.57
C ASN A 35 -7.22 -5.12 -4.84
N LEU A 36 -8.31 -4.89 -5.60
CA LEU A 36 -9.58 -4.46 -5.04
C LEU A 36 -10.41 -5.69 -4.59
N TYR A 37 -10.91 -5.64 -3.36
CA TYR A 37 -11.65 -6.72 -2.72
C TYR A 37 -13.06 -6.29 -2.31
N ASP A 38 -13.98 -7.26 -2.35
CA ASP A 38 -15.33 -7.11 -1.83
C ASP A 38 -15.30 -6.88 -0.31
N PRO A 39 -16.11 -5.94 0.22
CA PRO A 39 -16.07 -5.57 1.63
C PRO A 39 -16.51 -6.68 2.58
N VAL A 40 -17.37 -7.61 2.15
CA VAL A 40 -18.01 -8.62 3.04
C VAL A 40 -17.65 -10.04 2.61
N ALA A 41 -17.73 -10.34 1.32
CA ALA A 41 -17.43 -11.68 0.79
C ALA A 41 -15.95 -12.04 0.90
N ASN A 42 -15.07 -11.05 1.10
CA ASN A 42 -13.62 -11.21 1.18
C ASN A 42 -13.04 -11.92 -0.06
N THR A 43 -13.61 -11.62 -1.22
CA THR A 43 -13.20 -12.13 -2.53
C THR A 43 -12.73 -10.98 -3.43
N PRO A 44 -11.90 -11.26 -4.46
CA PRO A 44 -11.57 -10.26 -5.47
C PRO A 44 -12.82 -9.72 -6.15
N VAL A 45 -12.84 -8.41 -6.42
CA VAL A 45 -13.90 -7.83 -7.27
C VAL A 45 -13.81 -8.45 -8.66
N ALA A 46 -14.93 -8.98 -9.17
CA ALA A 46 -15.02 -9.68 -10.46
C ALA A 46 -14.93 -8.74 -11.68
N ARG A 47 -13.90 -7.89 -11.72
CA ARG A 47 -13.56 -6.96 -12.79
C ARG A 47 -12.04 -6.82 -12.87
N PRO A 48 -11.47 -6.61 -14.06
CA PRO A 48 -10.02 -6.49 -14.19
C PRO A 48 -9.50 -5.25 -13.42
N PRO A 49 -8.25 -5.29 -12.89
CA PRO A 49 -7.64 -4.15 -12.20
C PRO A 49 -7.63 -2.87 -13.04
N SER A 50 -7.50 -2.99 -14.37
CA SER A 50 -7.55 -1.85 -15.30
C SER A 50 -8.89 -1.11 -15.29
N GLU A 51 -9.98 -1.73 -14.86
CA GLU A 51 -11.31 -1.14 -14.76
C GLU A 51 -11.66 -0.69 -13.33
N THR A 52 -10.98 -1.22 -12.31
CA THR A 52 -11.31 -1.00 -10.90
C THR A 52 -10.34 -0.07 -10.19
N LEU A 53 -9.06 -0.09 -10.56
CA LEU A 53 -7.97 0.62 -9.91
C LEU A 53 -7.24 1.53 -10.90
N ALA A 54 -6.56 2.55 -10.38
CA ALA A 54 -5.71 3.47 -11.14
C ALA A 54 -4.51 3.94 -10.33
N GLY A 55 -3.48 4.39 -11.05
CA GLY A 55 -2.24 4.92 -10.49
C GLY A 55 -1.21 3.80 -10.27
N THR A 56 -0.45 3.89 -9.18
CA THR A 56 0.63 2.95 -8.85
C THR A 56 0.09 1.82 -7.97
N LEU A 57 -0.04 0.63 -8.56
CA LEU A 57 -0.59 -0.57 -7.90
C LEU A 57 0.48 -1.52 -7.37
N VAL A 58 1.76 -1.15 -7.51
CA VAL A 58 2.91 -1.92 -7.07
C VAL A 58 3.83 -1.03 -6.24
N SER A 59 4.28 -1.52 -5.09
CA SER A 59 5.28 -0.86 -4.26
C SER A 59 6.50 -1.75 -4.09
N SER A 60 7.70 -1.17 -4.15
CA SER A 60 8.93 -1.82 -3.69
C SER A 60 9.05 -1.69 -2.16
N LEU A 61 9.99 -2.45 -1.58
CA LEU A 61 10.35 -2.32 -0.17
C LEU A 61 11.10 -1.01 0.09
N HIS A 62 10.62 -0.23 1.06
CA HIS A 62 11.27 0.98 1.55
C HIS A 62 11.84 0.73 2.95
N ARG A 63 13.16 0.85 3.10
CA ARG A 63 13.80 0.87 4.42
C ARG A 63 13.73 2.27 5.01
N VAL A 64 12.86 2.46 6.00
CA VAL A 64 12.63 3.75 6.67
C VAL A 64 12.37 3.54 8.17
N ARG A 65 12.44 4.62 8.95
CA ARG A 65 12.09 4.65 10.37
C ARG A 65 10.66 5.12 10.60
N ASP A 66 9.97 4.50 11.56
CA ASP A 66 8.65 4.89 12.03
C ASP A 66 8.68 6.01 13.09
N GLU A 67 7.50 6.40 13.58
CA GLU A 67 7.30 7.48 14.55
C GLU A 67 8.02 7.27 15.89
N ASN A 68 8.47 6.04 16.16
CA ASN A 68 9.23 5.66 17.34
C ASN A 68 10.73 5.49 17.04
N ASP A 69 11.20 5.99 15.91
CA ASP A 69 12.57 5.87 15.39
C ASP A 69 13.01 4.42 15.13
N ARG A 70 12.04 3.50 14.93
CA ARG A 70 12.33 2.09 14.67
C ARG A 70 12.46 1.85 13.18
N GLU A 71 13.61 1.31 12.77
CA GLU A 71 13.84 0.95 11.37
C GLU A 71 13.00 -0.28 10.97
N GLY A 72 12.35 -0.18 9.82
CA GLY A 72 11.50 -1.22 9.26
C GLY A 72 11.48 -1.19 7.73
N GLY A 73 10.93 -2.26 7.16
CA GLY A 73 10.68 -2.37 5.74
C GLY A 73 9.20 -2.12 5.48
N TYR A 74 8.88 -1.17 4.62
CA TYR A 74 7.51 -0.75 4.36
C TYR A 74 7.20 -0.71 2.86
N PHE A 75 5.99 -1.09 2.50
CA PHE A 75 5.42 -0.89 1.17
C PHE A 75 4.42 0.27 1.26
N VAL A 76 4.50 1.21 0.32
CA VAL A 76 3.80 2.50 0.41
C VAL A 76 3.06 2.80 -0.90
N PHE A 77 1.75 3.00 -0.79
CA PHE A 77 0.86 3.23 -1.93
C PHE A 77 0.38 4.69 -1.99
N GLY A 78 1.28 5.61 -2.36
CA GLY A 78 1.02 7.05 -2.40
C GLY A 78 0.17 7.56 -3.58
N ASP A 79 -0.02 6.74 -4.62
CA ASP A 79 -0.82 7.09 -5.80
C ASP A 79 -1.75 5.93 -6.21
N LEU A 80 -2.46 5.34 -5.25
CA LEU A 80 -3.47 4.31 -5.51
C LEU A 80 -4.86 4.93 -5.48
N SER A 81 -5.68 4.72 -6.51
CA SER A 81 -7.06 5.21 -6.58
C SER A 81 -8.02 4.09 -7.00
N VAL A 82 -9.26 4.15 -6.51
CA VAL A 82 -10.34 3.25 -6.92
C VAL A 82 -11.26 3.98 -7.90
N LYS A 83 -11.65 3.32 -8.99
CA LYS A 83 -12.51 3.87 -10.06
C LYS A 83 -14.00 3.69 -9.80
N LEU A 84 -14.35 2.80 -8.88
CA LEU A 84 -15.71 2.42 -8.56
C LEU A 84 -16.15 3.09 -7.26
N ASP A 85 -17.37 3.63 -7.26
CA ASP A 85 -18.01 4.12 -6.05
C ASP A 85 -18.53 2.93 -5.23
N GLY A 86 -18.46 3.03 -3.89
CA GLY A 86 -18.94 1.98 -3.00
C GLY A 86 -18.00 1.70 -1.83
N GLN A 87 -18.26 0.59 -1.13
CA GLN A 87 -17.40 0.12 -0.04
C GLN A 87 -16.53 -1.02 -0.53
N PHE A 88 -15.26 -1.00 -0.16
CA PHE A 88 -14.27 -1.97 -0.61
C PHE A 88 -13.22 -2.24 0.45
N ARG A 89 -12.41 -3.26 0.19
CA ARG A 89 -11.13 -3.51 0.87
C ARG A 89 -10.02 -3.55 -0.17
N LEU A 90 -8.77 -3.40 0.26
CA LEU A 90 -7.59 -3.62 -0.56
C LEU A 90 -6.88 -4.88 -0.05
N GLN A 91 -6.60 -5.82 -0.93
CA GLN A 91 -5.64 -6.88 -0.65
C GLN A 91 -4.26 -6.46 -1.13
N PHE A 92 -3.26 -6.68 -0.30
CA PHE A 92 -1.85 -6.47 -0.61
C PHE A 92 -1.14 -7.82 -0.65
N ASN A 93 -0.63 -8.19 -1.83
CA ASN A 93 0.06 -9.45 -2.06
C ASN A 93 1.56 -9.20 -2.12
N LEU A 94 2.31 -9.85 -1.24
CA LEU A 94 3.77 -9.82 -1.21
C LEU A 94 4.33 -10.86 -2.17
N PHE A 95 5.29 -10.42 -2.98
CA PHE A 95 6.04 -11.27 -3.89
C PHE A 95 7.54 -11.07 -3.71
N GLU A 96 8.30 -12.09 -4.08
CA GLU A 96 9.74 -12.05 -4.25
C GLU A 96 10.12 -12.40 -5.69
N MET A 97 11.06 -11.64 -6.25
CA MET A 97 11.64 -11.95 -7.55
C MET A 97 12.86 -12.86 -7.40
N LEU A 98 12.77 -14.08 -7.92
CA LEU A 98 13.82 -15.08 -7.90
C LEU A 98 14.55 -15.13 -9.26
N ASP A 99 15.88 -15.22 -9.21
CA ASP A 99 16.76 -15.39 -10.38
C ASP A 99 16.51 -14.40 -11.53
N GLY A 100 15.98 -13.20 -11.21
CA GLY A 100 15.71 -12.13 -12.16
C GLY A 100 14.57 -12.37 -13.15
N ALA A 101 13.85 -13.48 -13.06
CA ALA A 101 12.80 -13.84 -14.02
C ALA A 101 11.57 -14.52 -13.41
N GLN A 102 11.74 -15.19 -12.27
CA GLN A 102 10.64 -15.86 -11.58
C GLN A 102 10.07 -14.95 -10.49
N VAL A 103 8.77 -15.05 -10.27
CA VAL A 103 8.07 -14.29 -9.22
C VAL A 103 7.32 -15.29 -8.36
N GLU A 104 7.63 -15.30 -7.07
CA GLU A 104 6.99 -16.16 -6.09
C GLU A 104 6.04 -15.35 -5.21
N PHE A 105 4.83 -15.87 -4.99
CA PHE A 105 3.90 -15.33 -4.01
C PHE A 105 4.28 -15.81 -2.61
N ILE A 106 4.44 -14.90 -1.66
CA ILE A 106 4.80 -15.24 -0.29
C ILE A 106 3.56 -15.27 0.61
N THR A 107 2.86 -14.13 0.69
CA THR A 107 1.73 -13.95 1.60
C THR A 107 0.88 -12.76 1.19
N SER A 108 -0.27 -12.59 1.84
CA SER A 108 -1.14 -11.44 1.63
C SER A 108 -1.72 -10.91 2.92
N THR A 109 -2.14 -9.65 2.90
CA THR A 109 -2.97 -9.04 3.94
C THR A 109 -4.09 -8.24 3.31
N VAL A 110 -5.15 -7.97 4.06
CA VAL A 110 -6.32 -7.23 3.58
C VAL A 110 -6.59 -6.06 4.51
N SER A 111 -6.82 -4.87 3.94
CA SER A 111 -7.17 -3.67 4.70
C SER A 111 -8.51 -3.80 5.43
N ASP A 112 -8.79 -2.82 6.28
CA ASP A 112 -10.15 -2.54 6.73
C ASP A 112 -11.03 -2.07 5.56
N ILE A 113 -12.35 -2.07 5.79
CA ILE A 113 -13.33 -1.56 4.83
C ILE A 113 -13.20 -0.03 4.76
N PHE A 114 -13.17 0.51 3.56
CA PHE A 114 -13.21 1.95 3.30
C PHE A 114 -14.28 2.29 2.25
N THR A 115 -14.65 3.57 2.19
CA THR A 115 -15.68 4.06 1.27
C THR A 115 -15.07 4.93 0.18
N VAL A 116 -15.39 4.60 -1.07
CA VAL A 116 -15.13 5.43 -2.24
C VAL A 116 -16.39 6.24 -2.52
N TYR A 117 -16.31 7.54 -2.21
CA TYR A 117 -17.42 8.46 -2.36
C TYR A 117 -17.52 8.98 -3.80
N SER A 118 -18.74 9.04 -4.32
CA SER A 118 -19.04 9.83 -5.51
C SER A 118 -18.72 11.31 -5.24
N GLY A 119 -18.36 12.07 -6.28
CA GLY A 119 -17.85 13.44 -6.14
C GLY A 119 -18.74 14.40 -5.33
N ARG A 120 -20.06 14.16 -5.28
CA ARG A 120 -21.02 14.97 -4.48
C ARG A 120 -20.99 14.68 -2.98
N HIS A 121 -20.56 13.50 -2.58
CA HIS A 121 -20.56 13.05 -1.17
C HIS A 121 -19.15 12.95 -0.59
N TYR A 122 -18.15 13.43 -1.33
CA TYR A 122 -16.76 13.35 -0.90
C TYR A 122 -16.55 14.24 0.34
N PRO A 123 -16.16 13.67 1.50
CA PRO A 123 -16.10 14.40 2.77
C PRO A 123 -14.95 15.40 2.85
N GLY A 124 -14.09 15.46 1.84
CA GLY A 124 -12.85 16.22 1.88
C GLY A 124 -11.64 15.31 2.00
N VAL A 125 -10.48 15.94 1.91
CA VAL A 125 -9.19 15.28 2.01
C VAL A 125 -8.70 15.43 3.45
N LEU A 126 -8.07 14.41 4.01
CA LEU A 126 -7.51 14.48 5.35
C LEU A 126 -6.14 15.18 5.32
N GLU A 127 -5.76 15.77 6.45
CA GLU A 127 -4.39 16.16 6.69
C GLU A 127 -3.48 14.92 6.62
N SER A 128 -2.26 15.08 6.13
CA SER A 128 -1.31 13.97 6.12
C SER A 128 -1.07 13.44 7.53
N THR A 129 -0.97 12.12 7.70
CA THR A 129 -0.63 11.54 9.00
C THR A 129 0.83 11.83 9.37
N SER A 130 1.15 11.76 10.67
CA SER A 130 2.51 11.92 11.16
C SER A 130 3.47 10.88 10.56
N LEU A 131 3.06 9.62 10.48
CA LEU A 131 3.77 8.55 9.75
C LEU A 131 4.01 8.91 8.26
N SER A 132 3.01 9.43 7.55
CA SER A 132 3.14 9.82 6.14
C SER A 132 4.17 10.94 5.95
N ARG A 133 4.17 11.93 6.85
CA ARG A 133 5.16 13.02 6.84
C ARG A 133 6.56 12.48 7.07
N GLN A 134 6.75 11.65 8.09
CA GLN A 134 8.04 11.09 8.42
C GLN A 134 8.61 10.20 7.31
N PHE A 135 7.77 9.43 6.63
CA PHE A 135 8.20 8.63 5.48
C PHE A 135 8.60 9.52 4.31
N SER A 136 7.86 10.60 4.07
CA SER A 136 8.20 11.60 3.05
C SER A 136 9.53 12.29 3.35
N ASP A 137 9.80 12.64 4.61
CA ASP A 137 11.06 13.27 5.03
C ASP A 137 12.27 12.35 4.82
N GLN A 138 12.04 11.03 4.79
CA GLN A 138 13.04 10.00 4.48
C GLN A 138 13.11 9.64 2.99
N GLY A 139 12.43 10.40 2.12
CA GLY A 139 12.52 10.26 0.66
C GLY A 139 11.47 9.34 0.02
N VAL A 140 10.50 8.83 0.78
CA VAL A 140 9.35 8.10 0.20
C VAL A 140 8.46 9.07 -0.54
N ARG A 141 8.05 8.73 -1.77
CA ARG A 141 7.24 9.61 -2.61
C ARG A 141 5.78 9.64 -2.17
N LEU A 142 5.47 10.52 -1.22
CA LEU A 142 4.11 10.78 -0.74
C LEU A 142 3.69 12.22 -1.06
N ARG A 143 2.41 12.40 -1.40
CA ARG A 143 1.83 13.74 -1.56
C ARG A 143 1.41 14.27 -0.19
N LEU A 144 2.25 15.12 0.40
CA LEU A 144 1.93 15.75 1.66
C LEU A 144 0.95 16.92 1.48
N ARG A 145 0.06 17.05 2.46
CA ARG A 145 -0.90 18.15 2.56
C ARG A 145 -0.76 18.75 3.96
N LYS A 146 -0.56 20.07 3.99
CA LYS A 146 -0.60 20.87 5.21
C LYS A 146 -1.99 21.50 5.30
N GLU A 147 -2.48 21.72 6.52
CA GLU A 147 -3.68 22.52 6.79
C GLU A 147 -3.71 23.82 5.95
#